data_AF-A0A6A4YB51-F1
#
_entry.id   AF-A0A6A4YB51-F1
#
_cell.length_a   1.000
_cell.length_b   1.000
_cell.length_c   1.000
_cell.angle_alpha   90.00
_cell.angle_beta   90.00
_cell.angle_gamma   90.00
#
_symmetry.space_group_name_H-M   'P 1'
#
loop_
_entity.id
_entity.type
_entity.pdbx_description
1 polymer ?
#
loop_
_entity_poly.entity_id
_entity_poly.type
_entity_poly.pdbx_seq_one_letter_code
_entity_poly.pdbx_strand_id
1 'polypeptide(L)'
;KCTPLIAAAEGNFKPVVEDLLKRGADGNFQLPLYALRTGATALIQAARTGCADIVKTLVAYRSMDGTGPINRGETALFLAVKEQHIEVVCILLDAGADTEFDYMVDDDSEQDDFQVIKMSTILQVAKSGKSPLNDIAKLLQIRTSTITDFANLIKYIKSFPPDKSWRTFEAYNLFAEVVATCNNSIFTASSDHDMSVLVAKLTEGHNSIFFKVLNSDAAAMHLVRAVRWGPVSINGVDCFAVVMERGKENCKDLLSFLTGDNRVRCLEDVVTSVAFLHSRGFLHGDLKLENVVRFHYGTFFVYKLIDFDHTVELGYSPVLPT
;
A
#
# COMPACT_ATOMS: atom_id res chain seq x y z
N LYS A 1 -7.57 40.95 4.09
CA LYS A 1 -8.84 41.31 3.43
C LYS A 1 -9.21 40.14 2.51
N CYS A 2 -10.40 39.56 2.62
CA CYS A 2 -10.90 38.48 1.74
C CYS A 2 -11.72 39.10 0.60
N THR A 3 -11.71 38.54 -0.62
CA THR A 3 -12.63 39.02 -1.68
C THR A 3 -14.02 38.40 -1.51
N PRO A 4 -15.09 39.06 -2.01
CA PRO A 4 -16.43 38.49 -1.98
C PRO A 4 -16.50 37.11 -2.64
N LEU A 5 -15.74 36.87 -3.71
CA LEU A 5 -15.70 35.59 -4.41
C LEU A 5 -15.03 34.49 -3.57
N ILE A 6 -13.92 34.80 -2.88
CA ILE A 6 -13.24 33.85 -1.99
C ILE A 6 -14.14 33.51 -0.79
N ALA A 7 -14.78 34.52 -0.17
CA ALA A 7 -15.70 34.31 0.95
C ALA A 7 -16.94 33.50 0.53
N ALA A 8 -17.48 33.75 -0.66
CA ALA A 8 -18.60 32.97 -1.20
C ALA A 8 -18.22 31.52 -1.50
N ALA A 9 -17.00 31.28 -1.99
CA ALA A 9 -16.48 29.93 -2.21
C ALA A 9 -16.23 29.17 -0.90
N GLU A 10 -15.64 29.84 0.11
CA GLU A 10 -15.43 29.27 1.45
C GLU A 10 -16.75 28.98 2.18
N GLY A 11 -17.77 29.83 2.00
CA GLY A 11 -19.10 29.66 2.59
C GLY A 11 -20.05 28.74 1.80
N ASN A 12 -19.57 28.08 0.75
CA ASN A 12 -20.38 27.24 -0.15
C ASN A 12 -21.62 27.93 -0.76
N PHE A 13 -21.52 29.22 -1.09
CA PHE A 13 -22.62 30.01 -1.67
C PHE A 13 -22.58 30.03 -3.19
N LYS A 14 -22.86 28.89 -3.84
CA LYS A 14 -22.83 28.73 -5.30
C LYS A 14 -23.56 29.83 -6.09
N PRO A 15 -24.80 30.24 -5.75
CA PRO A 15 -25.49 31.29 -6.51
C PRO A 15 -24.76 32.64 -6.47
N VAL A 16 -24.10 32.95 -5.35
CA VAL A 16 -23.32 34.17 -5.18
C VAL A 16 -22.03 34.07 -6.00
N VAL A 17 -21.37 32.92 -6.01
CA VAL A 17 -20.19 32.67 -6.88
C VAL A 17 -20.54 32.90 -8.34
N GLU A 18 -21.63 32.30 -8.83
CA GLU A 18 -22.07 32.45 -10.22
C GLU A 18 -22.40 33.89 -10.60
N ASP A 19 -23.12 34.63 -9.74
CA ASP A 19 -23.45 36.04 -9.99
C ASP A 19 -22.19 36.92 -9.99
N LEU A 20 -21.26 36.68 -9.07
CA LEU A 20 -20.00 37.41 -9.01
C LEU A 20 -19.15 37.18 -10.27
N LEU A 21 -19.01 35.93 -10.72
CA LEU A 21 -18.30 35.61 -11.96
C LEU A 21 -18.95 36.26 -13.19
N LYS A 22 -20.29 36.20 -13.31
CA LYS A 22 -21.04 36.86 -14.38
C LYS A 22 -20.84 38.37 -14.42
N ARG A 23 -20.62 39.01 -13.26
CA ARG A 23 -20.33 40.44 -13.12
C ARG A 23 -18.85 40.79 -13.34
N GLY A 24 -18.03 39.83 -13.75
CA GLY A 24 -16.62 40.04 -14.05
C GLY A 24 -15.70 40.00 -12.82
N ALA A 25 -16.12 39.36 -11.73
CA ALA A 25 -15.19 39.06 -10.64
C ALA A 25 -14.06 38.19 -11.17
N ASP A 26 -12.82 38.57 -10.84
CA ASP A 26 -11.64 37.82 -11.25
C ASP A 26 -11.55 36.51 -10.46
N GLY A 27 -11.89 35.39 -11.12
CA GLY A 27 -11.79 34.02 -10.60
C GLY A 27 -10.34 33.54 -10.36
N ASN A 28 -9.36 34.32 -10.80
CA ASN A 28 -7.93 34.10 -10.59
C ASN A 28 -7.36 35.03 -9.52
N PHE A 29 -8.17 35.94 -8.96
CA PHE A 29 -7.71 36.90 -7.97
C PHE A 29 -7.10 36.19 -6.77
N GLN A 30 -5.89 36.61 -6.44
CA GLN A 30 -5.09 36.03 -5.38
C GLN A 30 -4.90 37.04 -4.25
N LEU A 31 -5.11 36.58 -3.02
CA LEU A 31 -4.67 37.34 -1.87
C LEU A 31 -3.14 37.24 -1.70
N PRO A 32 -2.48 38.34 -1.27
CA PRO A 32 -1.07 38.30 -0.91
C PRO A 32 -0.76 37.19 0.10
N LEU A 33 0.41 36.57 -0.04
CA LEU A 33 0.86 35.39 0.74
C LEU A 33 0.75 35.54 2.26
N TYR A 34 0.78 36.76 2.79
CA TYR A 34 0.65 37.03 4.23
C TYR A 34 -0.77 36.85 4.79
N ALA A 35 -1.80 36.71 3.95
CA ALA A 35 -3.20 36.65 4.40
C ALA A 35 -3.70 35.24 4.71
N LEU A 36 -3.14 34.24 4.03
CA LEU A 36 -3.25 32.80 4.26
C LEU A 36 -1.99 32.23 3.64
N ARG A 37 -1.19 31.44 4.36
CA ARG A 37 0.17 30.98 3.97
C ARG A 37 0.30 30.33 2.56
N THR A 38 -0.80 30.14 1.84
CA THR A 38 -0.90 29.56 0.49
C THR A 38 -1.35 30.53 -0.61
N GLY A 39 -1.63 31.81 -0.30
CA GLY A 39 -2.19 32.76 -1.27
C GLY A 39 -3.58 32.31 -1.75
N ALA A 40 -4.60 32.50 -0.92
CA ALA A 40 -5.94 31.96 -1.19
C ALA A 40 -6.56 32.51 -2.47
N THR A 41 -7.07 31.57 -3.30
CA THR A 41 -7.99 31.82 -4.42
C THR A 41 -9.33 31.17 -4.12
N ALA A 42 -10.38 31.53 -4.86
CA ALA A 42 -11.70 30.93 -4.71
C ALA A 42 -11.66 29.40 -4.96
N LEU A 43 -10.84 28.95 -5.92
CA LEU A 43 -10.68 27.54 -6.24
C LEU A 43 -10.01 26.76 -5.11
N ILE A 44 -8.94 27.31 -4.51
CA ILE A 44 -8.24 26.71 -3.36
C ILE A 44 -9.19 26.56 -2.17
N GLN A 45 -10.03 27.57 -1.91
CA GLN A 45 -10.98 27.51 -0.78
C GLN A 45 -12.12 26.53 -1.02
N ALA A 46 -12.72 26.56 -2.22
CA ALA A 46 -13.74 25.58 -2.59
C ALA A 46 -13.18 24.15 -2.53
N ALA A 47 -11.91 23.95 -2.92
CA ALA A 47 -11.28 22.65 -2.87
C ALA A 47 -10.98 22.17 -1.45
N ARG A 48 -10.46 23.06 -0.59
CA ARG A 48 -10.21 22.80 0.85
C ARG A 48 -11.48 22.48 1.64
N THR A 49 -12.62 23.05 1.24
CA THR A 49 -13.91 22.87 1.92
C THR A 49 -14.78 21.78 1.29
N GLY A 50 -14.33 21.17 0.19
CA GLY A 50 -15.06 20.09 -0.47
C GLY A 50 -16.26 20.54 -1.31
N CYS A 51 -16.33 21.82 -1.67
CA CYS A 51 -17.45 22.40 -2.41
C CYS A 51 -17.41 22.05 -3.91
N ALA A 52 -17.66 20.78 -4.24
CA ALA A 52 -17.55 20.22 -5.59
C ALA A 52 -18.29 21.03 -6.68
N ASP A 53 -19.50 21.50 -6.40
CA ASP A 53 -20.26 22.31 -7.35
C ASP A 53 -19.61 23.67 -7.65
N ILE A 54 -19.01 24.30 -6.63
CA ILE A 54 -18.31 25.56 -6.80
C ILE A 54 -17.00 25.34 -7.55
N VAL A 55 -16.30 24.24 -7.27
CA VAL A 55 -15.10 23.83 -8.02
C VAL A 55 -15.45 23.62 -9.49
N LYS A 56 -16.53 22.90 -9.82
CA LYS A 56 -17.03 22.73 -11.20
C LYS A 56 -17.28 24.09 -11.87
N THR A 57 -17.99 25.00 -11.18
CA THR A 57 -18.30 26.33 -11.71
C THR A 57 -17.02 27.14 -11.97
N LEU A 58 -16.07 27.15 -11.04
CA LEU A 58 -14.82 27.91 -11.16
C LEU A 58 -13.90 27.34 -12.24
N VAL A 59 -13.82 26.01 -12.36
CA VAL A 59 -13.07 25.32 -13.42
C VAL A 59 -13.68 25.63 -14.79
N ALA A 60 -15.01 25.50 -14.94
CA ALA A 60 -15.68 25.78 -16.21
C ALA A 60 -15.52 27.24 -16.64
N TYR A 61 -15.58 28.18 -15.69
CA TYR A 61 -15.35 29.60 -15.96
C TYR A 61 -13.91 29.87 -16.46
N ARG A 62 -12.90 29.20 -15.88
CA ARG A 62 -11.51 29.27 -16.36
C ARG A 62 -11.34 28.68 -17.75
N SER A 63 -11.97 27.55 -18.06
CA SER A 63 -11.91 27.01 -19.42
C SER A 63 -12.50 27.96 -20.47
N MET A 64 -13.47 28.81 -20.07
CA MET A 64 -14.08 29.82 -20.95
C MET A 64 -13.25 31.10 -21.09
N ASP A 65 -12.43 31.45 -20.10
CA ASP A 65 -11.62 32.69 -20.11
C ASP A 65 -10.33 32.58 -20.95
N GLY A 66 -10.04 31.39 -21.48
CA GLY A 66 -8.90 31.14 -22.37
C GLY A 66 -7.55 31.13 -21.66
N THR A 67 -7.53 31.22 -20.32
CA THR A 67 -6.33 30.93 -19.56
C THR A 67 -6.03 29.44 -19.70
N GLY A 68 -4.76 29.07 -19.91
CA GLY A 68 -4.34 27.69 -20.14
C GLY A 68 -4.57 26.76 -18.93
N PRO A 69 -3.77 25.70 -18.73
CA PRO A 69 -3.95 24.80 -17.58
C PRO A 69 -4.03 25.57 -16.26
N ILE A 70 -4.73 25.00 -15.27
CA ILE A 70 -5.01 25.65 -13.99
C ILE A 70 -3.67 25.95 -13.30
N ASN A 71 -3.13 27.15 -13.46
CA ASN A 71 -1.78 27.57 -13.02
C ASN A 71 -1.48 27.38 -11.51
N ARG A 72 -2.48 26.96 -10.71
CA ARG A 72 -2.39 26.54 -9.30
C ARG A 72 -3.42 25.48 -8.93
N GLY A 73 -3.87 24.69 -9.91
CA GLY A 73 -4.69 23.49 -9.67
C GLY A 73 -4.01 22.57 -8.68
N GLU A 74 -2.69 22.69 -8.62
CA GLU A 74 -1.74 22.19 -7.67
C GLU A 74 -2.12 22.25 -6.20
N THR A 75 -2.22 23.47 -5.68
CA THR A 75 -2.56 23.73 -4.28
C THR A 75 -4.00 23.34 -3.97
N ALA A 76 -4.91 23.48 -4.94
CA ALA A 76 -6.30 23.08 -4.80
C ALA A 76 -6.42 21.54 -4.74
N LEU A 77 -5.71 20.82 -5.61
CA LEU A 77 -5.68 19.36 -5.65
C LEU A 77 -5.06 18.80 -4.37
N PHE A 78 -3.98 19.41 -3.88
CA PHE A 78 -3.36 19.02 -2.63
C PHE A 78 -4.29 19.17 -1.43
N LEU A 79 -4.95 20.31 -1.28
CA LEU A 79 -5.89 20.49 -0.18
C LEU A 79 -7.10 19.57 -0.31
N ALA A 80 -7.62 19.34 -1.52
CA ALA A 80 -8.69 18.38 -1.74
C ALA A 80 -8.28 16.95 -1.36
N VAL A 81 -7.04 16.55 -1.64
CA VAL A 81 -6.49 15.26 -1.22
C VAL A 81 -6.27 15.21 0.28
N LYS A 82 -5.65 16.24 0.87
CA LYS A 82 -5.37 16.33 2.30
C LYS A 82 -6.66 16.22 3.12
N GLU A 83 -7.69 16.94 2.69
CA GLU A 83 -9.02 16.98 3.31
C GLU A 83 -9.96 15.86 2.79
N GLN A 84 -9.46 14.95 1.95
CA GLN A 84 -10.16 13.75 1.45
C GLN A 84 -11.46 14.01 0.67
N HIS A 85 -11.55 15.15 -0.01
CA HIS A 85 -12.67 15.52 -0.86
C HIS A 85 -12.60 14.86 -2.24
N ILE A 86 -12.96 13.57 -2.30
CA ILE A 86 -12.84 12.71 -3.50
C ILE A 86 -13.46 13.35 -4.75
N GLU A 87 -14.69 13.88 -4.63
CA GLU A 87 -15.37 14.49 -5.79
C GLU A 87 -14.60 15.71 -6.32
N VAL A 88 -14.02 16.52 -5.44
CA VAL A 88 -13.18 17.66 -5.81
C VAL A 88 -11.88 17.19 -6.48
N VAL A 89 -11.22 16.18 -5.93
CA VAL A 89 -10.01 15.57 -6.52
C VAL A 89 -10.30 15.13 -7.95
N CYS A 90 -11.44 14.45 -8.16
CA CYS A 90 -11.90 14.03 -9.48
C CYS A 90 -12.08 15.21 -10.45
N ILE A 91 -12.82 16.24 -10.04
CA ILE A 91 -13.07 17.43 -10.88
C ILE A 91 -11.76 18.13 -11.28
N LEU A 92 -10.82 18.26 -10.34
CA LEU A 92 -9.55 18.95 -10.60
C LEU A 92 -8.64 18.16 -11.54
N LEU A 93 -8.57 16.83 -11.39
CA LEU A 93 -7.81 15.97 -12.29
C LEU A 93 -8.40 15.94 -13.71
N ASP A 94 -9.73 15.84 -13.83
CA ASP A 94 -10.43 15.92 -15.12
C ASP A 94 -10.18 17.25 -15.83
N ALA A 95 -10.01 18.32 -15.06
CA ALA A 95 -9.70 19.65 -15.56
C ALA A 95 -8.22 19.85 -15.93
N GLY A 96 -7.39 18.82 -15.82
CA GLY A 96 -5.96 18.88 -16.12
C GLY A 96 -5.17 19.72 -15.11
N ALA A 97 -5.57 19.72 -13.83
CA ALA A 97 -4.70 20.23 -12.78
C ALA A 97 -3.33 19.56 -12.88
N ASP A 98 -2.26 20.36 -12.82
CA ASP A 98 -0.90 19.81 -12.74
C ASP A 98 -0.83 18.90 -11.50
N THR A 99 0.07 17.94 -11.56
CA THR A 99 0.28 16.89 -10.59
C THR A 99 1.73 16.92 -10.07
N GLU A 100 2.64 17.68 -10.68
CA GLU A 100 4.02 17.84 -10.23
C GLU A 100 4.14 19.06 -9.29
N PHE A 101 4.46 18.85 -8.01
CA PHE A 101 4.72 19.96 -7.07
C PHE A 101 6.05 19.81 -6.38
N ASP A 102 6.78 20.91 -6.28
CA ASP A 102 7.95 21.06 -5.40
C ASP A 102 7.48 21.74 -4.11
N TYR A 103 7.09 20.97 -3.10
CA TYR A 103 6.68 21.54 -1.83
C TYR A 103 7.90 22.01 -1.04
N MET A 104 7.94 23.30 -0.72
CA MET A 104 8.68 23.78 0.45
C MET A 104 7.95 23.29 1.70
N VAL A 105 8.42 22.17 2.25
CA VAL A 105 7.96 21.62 3.52
C VAL A 105 8.47 22.56 4.63
N ASP A 106 7.56 23.19 5.38
CA ASP A 106 7.87 23.65 6.74
C ASP A 106 8.01 22.37 7.60
N ASP A 107 9.23 22.09 8.03
CA ASP A 107 9.76 20.88 8.69
C ASP A 107 9.22 20.64 10.12
N ASP A 108 8.08 21.23 10.51
CA ASP A 108 7.68 21.31 11.94
C ASP A 108 6.36 20.60 12.31
N SER A 109 5.72 19.87 11.39
CA SER A 109 4.57 19.03 11.76
C SER A 109 4.86 17.55 11.56
N GLU A 110 5.57 16.95 12.51
CA GLU A 110 5.73 15.49 12.68
C GLU A 110 4.39 14.74 12.96
N GLN A 111 3.23 15.28 12.57
CA GLN A 111 1.91 14.79 12.98
C GLN A 111 0.89 14.54 11.87
N ASP A 112 1.27 14.55 10.60
CA ASP A 112 0.34 14.25 9.48
C ASP A 112 0.41 12.77 9.00
N ASP A 113 0.95 11.87 9.83
CA ASP A 113 1.15 10.45 9.46
C ASP A 113 -0.07 9.54 9.76
N PHE A 114 -1.15 10.14 10.28
CA PHE A 114 -2.45 9.49 10.45
C PHE A 114 -3.40 9.93 9.31
N GLN A 115 -3.87 8.97 8.53
CA GLN A 115 -4.99 9.08 7.56
C GLN A 115 -4.73 9.76 6.21
N VAL A 116 -3.71 10.59 6.02
CA VAL A 116 -3.51 11.31 4.74
C VAL A 116 -2.83 10.43 3.68
N ILE A 117 -3.42 10.33 2.48
CA ILE A 117 -2.75 9.69 1.34
C ILE A 117 -1.58 10.56 0.93
N LYS A 118 -0.34 10.04 1.06
CA LYS A 118 0.85 10.70 0.51
C LYS A 118 0.56 11.04 -0.95
N MET A 119 0.68 12.32 -1.30
CA MET A 119 0.37 12.82 -2.64
C MET A 119 1.11 11.99 -3.71
N SER A 120 2.35 11.60 -3.45
CA SER A 120 3.15 10.73 -4.33
C SER A 120 2.44 9.46 -4.79
N THR A 121 1.59 8.83 -3.96
CA THR A 121 0.77 7.67 -4.35
C THR A 121 -0.28 8.04 -5.39
N ILE A 122 -0.99 9.14 -5.17
CA ILE A 122 -2.02 9.65 -6.08
C ILE A 122 -1.37 10.05 -7.41
N LEU A 123 -0.19 10.66 -7.36
CA LEU A 123 0.60 11.02 -8.54
C LEU A 123 1.05 9.80 -9.33
N GLN A 124 1.53 8.75 -8.65
CA GLN A 124 1.94 7.50 -9.31
C GLN A 124 0.76 6.83 -10.02
N VAL A 125 -0.42 6.81 -9.39
CA VAL A 125 -1.65 6.25 -9.97
C VAL A 125 -2.11 7.11 -11.15
N ALA A 126 -2.11 8.44 -10.98
CA ALA A 126 -2.42 9.40 -12.04
C ALA A 126 -1.55 9.20 -13.29
N LYS A 127 -0.24 8.97 -13.10
CA LYS A 127 0.75 8.76 -14.16
C LYS A 127 0.68 7.37 -14.82
N SER A 128 0.03 6.38 -14.20
CA SER A 128 0.02 4.99 -14.67
C SER A 128 -1.03 4.65 -15.76
N GLY A 129 -2.01 5.53 -16.04
CA GLY A 129 -3.08 5.37 -17.05
C GLY A 129 -4.14 4.30 -16.69
N LYS A 130 -5.31 4.08 -17.32
CA LYS A 130 -6.17 4.76 -18.33
C LYS A 130 -7.44 5.37 -17.68
N SER A 131 -7.60 5.27 -16.36
CA SER A 131 -8.74 5.83 -15.60
C SER A 131 -8.30 6.18 -14.16
N PRO A 132 -7.40 7.17 -14.01
CA PRO A 132 -6.82 7.50 -12.72
C PRO A 132 -7.88 7.89 -11.69
N LEU A 133 -9.02 8.45 -12.12
CA LEU A 133 -10.16 8.77 -11.27
C LEU A 133 -10.72 7.58 -10.51
N ASN A 134 -10.98 6.46 -11.19
CA ASN A 134 -11.57 5.29 -10.54
C ASN A 134 -10.60 4.63 -9.56
N ASP A 135 -9.31 4.65 -9.89
CA ASP A 135 -8.28 4.03 -9.06
C ASP A 135 -7.94 4.91 -7.84
N ILE A 136 -7.90 6.24 -8.01
CA ILE A 136 -7.75 7.20 -6.90
C ILE A 136 -8.98 7.16 -5.98
N ALA A 137 -10.20 7.11 -6.55
CA ALA A 137 -11.42 7.00 -5.75
C ALA A 137 -11.47 5.70 -4.95
N LYS A 138 -11.09 4.55 -5.55
CA LYS A 138 -10.96 3.29 -4.84
C LYS A 138 -9.92 3.35 -3.73
N LEU A 139 -8.76 3.97 -3.98
CA LEU A 139 -7.71 4.11 -2.95
C LEU A 139 -8.18 4.95 -1.77
N LEU A 140 -8.83 6.09 -2.03
CA LEU A 140 -9.40 6.95 -1.00
C LEU A 140 -10.54 6.24 -0.24
N GLN A 141 -11.39 5.48 -0.93
CA GLN A 141 -12.45 4.68 -0.31
C GLN A 141 -11.92 3.54 0.57
N ILE A 142 -10.89 2.82 0.11
CA ILE A 142 -10.27 1.72 0.87
C ILE A 142 -9.69 2.26 2.19
N ARG A 143 -9.17 3.49 2.22
CA ARG A 143 -8.55 4.04 3.43
C ARG A 143 -9.52 4.70 4.41
N THR A 144 -10.72 5.07 3.95
CA THR A 144 -11.77 5.70 4.77
C THR A 144 -12.79 4.68 5.30
N SER A 145 -12.93 3.54 4.63
CA SER A 145 -13.81 2.47 5.07
C SER A 145 -13.25 1.77 6.31
N THR A 146 -14.14 1.44 7.25
CA THR A 146 -13.80 0.53 8.35
C THR A 146 -13.40 -0.81 7.75
N ILE A 147 -12.19 -1.27 8.07
CA ILE A 147 -11.72 -2.56 7.59
C ILE A 147 -12.45 -3.64 8.40
N THR A 148 -13.30 -4.41 7.72
CA THR A 148 -14.18 -5.41 8.36
C THR A 148 -13.68 -6.84 8.25
N ASP A 149 -12.71 -7.10 7.37
CA ASP A 149 -12.23 -8.44 7.06
C ASP A 149 -10.77 -8.44 6.60
N PHE A 150 -10.17 -9.63 6.62
CA PHE A 150 -8.77 -9.84 6.25
C PHE A 150 -8.48 -9.48 4.79
N ALA A 151 -9.38 -9.78 3.86
CA ALA A 151 -9.18 -9.46 2.45
C ALA A 151 -9.08 -7.95 2.21
N ASN A 152 -9.90 -7.16 2.91
CA ASN A 152 -9.85 -5.70 2.88
C ASN A 152 -8.65 -5.15 3.65
N LEU A 153 -8.16 -5.82 4.71
CA LEU A 153 -6.89 -5.48 5.35
C LEU A 153 -5.72 -5.57 4.37
N ILE A 154 -5.64 -6.65 3.58
CA ILE A 154 -4.59 -6.81 2.58
C ILE A 154 -4.65 -5.70 1.52
N LYS A 155 -5.85 -5.35 1.04
CA LYS A 155 -6.04 -4.23 0.10
C LYS A 155 -5.64 -2.90 0.72
N TYR A 156 -5.99 -2.69 2.00
CA TYR A 156 -5.62 -1.51 2.75
C TYR A 156 -4.11 -1.35 2.84
N ILE A 157 -3.38 -2.38 3.27
CA ILE A 157 -1.92 -2.34 3.37
C ILE A 157 -1.29 -2.04 2.00
N LYS A 158 -1.72 -2.74 0.95
CA LYS A 158 -1.24 -2.54 -0.42
C LYS A 158 -1.57 -1.18 -1.02
N SER A 159 -2.53 -0.46 -0.44
CA SER A 159 -2.86 0.89 -0.90
C SER A 159 -1.74 1.88 -0.57
N PHE A 160 -0.84 1.57 0.37
CA PHE A 160 0.24 2.46 0.79
C PHE A 160 1.52 2.33 -0.05
N PRO A 161 2.32 3.41 -0.13
CA PRO A 161 3.68 3.35 -0.66
C PRO A 161 4.54 2.25 -0.04
N PRO A 162 5.48 1.65 -0.79
CA PRO A 162 6.34 0.57 -0.29
C PRO A 162 7.08 0.88 1.03
N ASP A 163 7.39 2.16 1.29
CA ASP A 163 8.07 2.64 2.49
C ASP A 163 7.17 2.77 3.72
N LYS A 164 5.84 2.78 3.58
CA LYS A 164 4.96 2.80 4.76
C LYS A 164 5.10 1.50 5.52
N SER A 165 5.25 1.62 6.84
CA SER A 165 5.39 0.48 7.73
C SER A 165 4.43 0.51 8.90
N TRP A 166 4.22 -0.68 9.47
CA TRP A 166 3.48 -0.91 10.71
C TRP A 166 4.31 -1.74 11.66
N ARG A 167 4.35 -1.32 12.93
CA ARG A 167 4.92 -2.13 13.99
C ARG A 167 4.03 -3.35 14.21
N THR A 168 4.57 -4.55 14.03
CA THR A 168 3.81 -5.80 14.16
C THR A 168 4.12 -6.51 15.48
N PHE A 169 5.40 -6.66 15.77
CA PHE A 169 5.90 -7.18 17.04
C PHE A 169 6.80 -6.12 17.69
N GLU A 170 7.19 -6.33 18.95
CA GLU A 170 8.02 -5.40 19.73
C GLU A 170 9.27 -4.89 19.02
N ALA A 171 9.83 -5.62 18.06
CA ALA A 171 11.06 -5.30 17.32
C ALA A 171 10.94 -5.46 15.80
N TYR A 172 9.74 -5.62 15.24
CA TYR A 172 9.56 -5.96 13.82
C TYR A 172 8.58 -5.02 13.11
N ASN A 173 8.97 -4.57 11.93
CA ASN A 173 8.18 -3.68 11.08
C ASN A 173 7.76 -4.43 9.82
N LEU A 174 6.49 -4.35 9.47
CA LEU A 174 5.94 -4.81 8.19
C LEU A 174 5.81 -3.61 7.26
N PHE A 175 6.26 -3.73 6.01
CA PHE A 175 6.21 -2.67 4.99
C PHE A 175 5.14 -2.98 3.94
N ALA A 176 4.55 -1.97 3.31
CA ALA A 176 3.54 -2.19 2.27
C ALA A 176 4.13 -2.80 0.98
N GLU A 177 5.45 -2.83 0.83
CA GLU A 177 6.14 -3.45 -0.30
C GLU A 177 5.75 -4.93 -0.43
N VAL A 178 5.15 -5.29 -1.57
CA VAL A 178 4.77 -6.67 -1.89
C VAL A 178 5.95 -7.39 -2.53
N VAL A 179 6.36 -8.52 -1.96
CA VAL A 179 7.54 -9.26 -2.42
C VAL A 179 7.21 -10.25 -3.54
N ALA A 180 5.98 -10.78 -3.57
CA ALA A 180 5.55 -11.77 -4.56
C ALA A 180 4.17 -11.43 -5.11
N THR A 181 4.03 -11.38 -6.44
CA THR A 181 2.74 -11.13 -7.11
C THR A 181 1.75 -12.29 -6.96
N CYS A 182 2.24 -13.50 -6.70
CA CYS A 182 1.43 -14.70 -6.57
C CYS A 182 0.80 -14.89 -5.19
N ASN A 183 1.37 -14.31 -4.12
CA ASN A 183 0.84 -14.48 -2.77
C ASN A 183 0.50 -13.12 -2.17
N ASN A 184 -0.80 -12.82 -2.12
CA ASN A 184 -1.29 -11.47 -1.88
C ASN A 184 -1.05 -10.97 -0.46
N SER A 185 -0.61 -11.81 0.47
CA SER A 185 -0.37 -11.44 1.86
C SER A 185 1.10 -11.48 2.30
N ILE A 186 2.05 -11.55 1.35
CA ILE A 186 3.49 -11.50 1.64
C ILE A 186 4.05 -10.09 1.39
N PHE A 187 4.65 -9.54 2.43
CA PHE A 187 5.16 -8.18 2.51
C PHE A 187 6.63 -8.16 2.92
N THR A 188 7.37 -7.10 2.60
CA THR A 188 8.72 -6.90 3.16
C THR A 188 8.62 -6.66 4.66
N ALA A 189 9.61 -7.13 5.42
CA ALA A 189 9.73 -6.86 6.84
C ALA A 189 11.18 -6.54 7.23
N SER A 190 11.34 -5.85 8.35
CA SER A 190 12.63 -5.62 8.99
C SER A 190 12.57 -5.94 10.48
N SER A 191 13.76 -6.15 11.04
CA SER A 191 14.00 -6.29 12.47
C SER A 191 14.78 -5.07 12.95
N ASP A 192 14.53 -4.61 14.17
CA ASP A 192 15.38 -3.57 14.79
C ASP A 192 16.73 -4.14 15.26
N HIS A 193 16.83 -5.47 15.38
CA HIS A 193 18.04 -6.13 15.89
C HIS A 193 19.14 -6.25 14.83
N ASP A 194 18.79 -6.28 13.55
CA ASP A 194 19.74 -6.42 12.45
C ASP A 194 19.21 -5.83 11.13
N MET A 195 20.10 -5.65 10.17
CA MET A 195 19.77 -5.16 8.82
C MET A 195 19.31 -6.31 7.91
N SER A 196 18.77 -7.41 8.46
CA SER A 196 18.32 -8.52 7.63
C SER A 196 17.05 -8.13 6.87
N VAL A 197 17.03 -8.45 5.57
CA VAL A 197 15.82 -8.29 4.76
C VAL A 197 14.94 -9.51 5.02
N LEU A 198 13.80 -9.27 5.67
CA LEU A 198 12.83 -10.30 6.02
C LEU A 198 11.59 -10.17 5.15
N VAL A 199 10.71 -11.16 5.25
CA VAL A 199 9.36 -11.08 4.71
C VAL A 199 8.36 -11.41 5.81
N ALA A 200 7.21 -10.75 5.80
CA ALA A 200 6.10 -11.05 6.68
C ALA A 200 4.93 -11.57 5.84
N LYS A 201 4.42 -12.74 6.20
CA LYS A 201 3.16 -13.26 5.68
C LYS A 201 2.05 -12.99 6.68
N LEU A 202 0.97 -12.35 6.22
CA LEU A 202 -0.27 -12.21 6.99
C LEU A 202 -1.22 -13.36 6.65
N THR A 203 -1.96 -13.87 7.63
CA THR A 203 -2.96 -14.93 7.45
C THR A 203 -4.06 -14.86 8.52
N GLU A 204 -5.23 -15.42 8.23
CA GLU A 204 -6.33 -15.59 9.19
C GLU A 204 -6.09 -16.79 10.13
N GLY A 205 -5.27 -17.75 9.71
CA GLY A 205 -5.03 -18.99 10.45
C GLY A 205 -3.91 -18.90 11.49
N HIS A 206 -4.01 -19.71 12.54
CA HIS A 206 -2.98 -19.82 13.58
C HIS A 206 -2.46 -21.26 13.69
N ASN A 207 -1.36 -21.59 13.00
CA ASN A 207 -0.68 -22.88 13.20
C ASN A 207 0.63 -22.70 13.98
N SER A 208 0.51 -22.23 15.22
CA SER A 208 1.67 -21.92 16.08
C SER A 208 2.51 -23.15 16.41
N ILE A 209 1.91 -24.35 16.43
CA ILE A 209 2.60 -25.63 16.67
C ILE A 209 3.53 -25.94 15.50
N PHE A 210 3.03 -25.82 14.28
CA PHE A 210 3.82 -26.07 13.07
C PHE A 210 5.07 -25.17 12.99
N PHE A 211 4.94 -23.87 13.30
CA PHE A 211 6.11 -22.97 13.29
C PHE A 211 7.15 -23.29 14.37
N LYS A 212 6.75 -23.89 15.50
CA LYS A 212 7.71 -24.44 16.47
C LYS A 212 8.46 -25.63 15.90
N VAL A 213 7.77 -26.51 15.18
CA VAL A 213 8.38 -27.67 14.51
C VAL A 213 9.38 -27.22 13.45
N LEU A 214 9.01 -26.24 12.61
CA LEU A 214 9.89 -25.65 11.59
C LEU A 214 11.21 -25.10 12.15
N ASN A 215 11.21 -24.63 13.40
CA ASN A 215 12.38 -24.02 14.03
C ASN A 215 13.02 -24.89 15.12
N SER A 216 12.60 -26.16 15.24
CA SER A 216 13.01 -27.01 16.36
C SER A 216 14.41 -27.63 16.21
N ASP A 217 14.98 -27.65 15.01
CA ASP A 217 16.14 -28.48 14.69
C ASP A 217 16.97 -27.89 13.54
N ALA A 218 18.29 -28.09 13.58
CA ALA A 218 19.19 -27.81 12.46
C ALA A 218 18.81 -28.62 11.21
N ALA A 219 18.20 -29.80 11.39
CA ALA A 219 17.68 -30.60 10.29
C ALA A 219 16.56 -29.91 9.49
N ALA A 220 15.94 -28.85 10.00
CA ALA A 220 14.99 -28.01 9.25
C ALA A 220 15.67 -27.00 8.32
N MET A 221 16.99 -27.08 8.08
CA MET A 221 17.74 -26.11 7.28
C MET A 221 17.22 -25.89 5.85
N HIS A 222 16.52 -26.88 5.29
CA HIS A 222 15.89 -26.79 3.96
C HIS A 222 14.41 -26.36 4.01
N LEU A 223 13.92 -25.92 5.16
CA LEU A 223 12.63 -25.25 5.30
C LEU A 223 12.86 -23.78 5.58
N VAL A 224 11.97 -22.91 5.11
CA VAL A 224 12.07 -21.48 5.39
C VAL A 224 12.04 -21.23 6.90
N ARG A 225 13.01 -20.47 7.39
CA ARG A 225 13.10 -20.13 8.81
C ARG A 225 12.10 -19.03 9.15
N ALA A 226 11.11 -19.35 9.98
CA ALA A 226 10.26 -18.35 10.61
C ALA A 226 10.97 -17.77 11.84
N VAL A 227 11.23 -16.47 11.84
CA VAL A 227 11.98 -15.77 12.90
C VAL A 227 11.04 -15.32 14.04
N ARG A 228 9.82 -14.91 13.68
CA ARG A 228 8.80 -14.46 14.64
C ARG A 228 7.42 -14.77 14.10
N TRP A 229 6.48 -15.17 14.95
CA TRP A 229 5.08 -15.35 14.56
C TRP A 229 4.15 -15.10 15.73
N GLY A 230 2.90 -14.75 15.45
CA GLY A 230 1.91 -14.49 16.48
C GLY A 230 0.75 -13.65 15.99
N PRO A 231 -0.27 -13.44 16.85
CA PRO A 231 -1.34 -12.50 16.58
C PRO A 231 -0.79 -11.08 16.51
N VAL A 232 -1.32 -10.29 15.58
CA VAL A 232 -1.03 -8.87 15.41
C VAL A 232 -2.33 -8.14 15.09
N SER A 233 -2.43 -6.87 15.48
CA SER A 233 -3.56 -6.01 15.10
C SER A 233 -3.04 -4.89 14.22
N ILE A 234 -3.54 -4.81 12.98
CA ILE A 234 -3.18 -3.76 12.03
C ILE A 234 -4.44 -2.97 11.73
N ASN A 235 -4.42 -1.68 12.10
CA ASN A 235 -5.57 -0.78 11.95
C ASN A 235 -6.86 -1.32 12.58
N GLY A 236 -6.74 -1.97 13.74
CA GLY A 236 -7.87 -2.55 14.48
C GLY A 236 -8.38 -3.90 13.95
N VAL A 237 -7.74 -4.46 12.92
CA VAL A 237 -8.04 -5.81 12.42
C VAL A 237 -7.02 -6.79 12.95
N ASP A 238 -7.50 -7.77 13.69
CA ASP A 238 -6.69 -8.86 14.20
C ASP A 238 -6.41 -9.89 13.10
N CYS A 239 -5.15 -10.23 12.92
CA CYS A 239 -4.70 -11.30 12.05
C CYS A 239 -3.46 -11.98 12.63
N PHE A 240 -2.95 -12.99 11.95
CA PHE A 240 -1.69 -13.63 12.31
C PHE A 240 -0.57 -13.17 11.37
N ALA A 241 0.58 -12.84 11.93
CA ALA A 241 1.78 -12.57 11.16
C ALA A 241 2.82 -13.65 11.37
N VAL A 242 3.53 -13.99 10.30
CA VAL A 242 4.69 -14.88 10.29
C VAL A 242 5.82 -14.16 9.58
N VAL A 243 6.84 -13.76 10.33
CA VAL A 243 8.08 -13.14 9.82
C VAL A 243 9.08 -14.23 9.53
N MET A 244 9.61 -14.24 8.31
CA MET A 244 10.50 -15.27 7.78
C MET A 244 11.71 -14.63 7.10
N GLU A 245 12.77 -15.41 6.94
CA GLU A 245 13.87 -15.02 6.05
C GLU A 245 13.39 -14.85 4.59
N ARG A 246 13.99 -13.90 3.86
CA ARG A 246 13.66 -13.63 2.46
C ARG A 246 14.47 -14.50 1.51
N GLY A 247 13.78 -15.23 0.63
CA GLY A 247 14.38 -15.94 -0.49
C GLY A 247 14.57 -15.03 -1.70
N LYS A 248 15.47 -15.40 -2.62
CA LYS A 248 15.76 -14.58 -3.81
C LYS A 248 14.89 -14.96 -5.01
N GLU A 249 15.02 -16.19 -5.50
CA GLU A 249 14.31 -16.66 -6.70
C GLU A 249 13.67 -18.03 -6.47
N ASN A 250 12.46 -18.23 -7.01
CA ASN A 250 11.79 -19.54 -6.98
C ASN A 250 12.29 -20.44 -8.12
N CYS A 251 12.10 -21.75 -7.97
CA CYS A 251 12.59 -22.74 -8.94
C CYS A 251 11.83 -22.73 -10.26
N LYS A 252 10.62 -22.16 -10.32
CA LYS A 252 9.87 -21.99 -11.58
C LYS A 252 10.58 -20.98 -12.48
N ASP A 253 10.98 -19.86 -11.92
CA ASP A 253 11.71 -18.81 -12.65
C ASP A 253 13.15 -19.25 -12.98
N LEU A 254 13.72 -20.13 -12.15
CA LEU A 254 15.06 -20.70 -12.35
C LEU A 254 15.08 -21.95 -13.25
N LEU A 255 13.94 -22.42 -13.77
CA LEU A 255 13.85 -23.73 -14.42
C LEU A 255 14.84 -23.92 -15.57
N SER A 256 15.09 -22.87 -16.36
CA SER A 256 16.06 -22.88 -17.46
C SER A 256 17.53 -23.00 -16.99
N PHE A 257 17.82 -22.56 -15.77
CA PHE A 257 19.15 -22.57 -15.15
C PHE A 257 19.39 -23.78 -14.24
N LEU A 258 18.34 -24.55 -13.92
CA LEU A 258 18.42 -25.79 -13.15
C LEU A 258 18.95 -26.94 -14.03
N THR A 259 20.25 -26.93 -14.29
CA THR A 259 20.97 -27.94 -15.07
C THR A 259 22.12 -28.56 -14.28
N GLY A 260 22.53 -29.77 -14.66
CA GLY A 260 23.65 -30.50 -14.05
C GLY A 260 23.51 -30.62 -12.54
N ASP A 261 24.61 -30.34 -11.84
CA ASP A 261 24.73 -30.47 -10.38
C ASP A 261 23.73 -29.60 -9.61
N ASN A 262 23.35 -28.44 -10.16
CA ASN A 262 22.37 -27.55 -9.51
C ASN A 262 20.98 -28.18 -9.44
N ARG A 263 20.62 -29.02 -10.42
CA ARG A 263 19.35 -29.75 -10.42
C ARG A 263 19.37 -30.87 -9.39
N VAL A 264 20.47 -31.62 -9.34
CA VAL A 264 20.65 -32.72 -8.37
C VAL A 264 20.58 -32.17 -6.96
N ARG A 265 21.33 -31.11 -6.67
CA ARG A 265 21.31 -30.42 -5.38
C ARG A 265 19.92 -29.89 -5.00
N CYS A 266 19.19 -29.31 -5.96
CA CYS A 266 17.81 -28.87 -5.72
C CYS A 266 16.90 -30.04 -5.32
N LEU A 267 17.01 -31.18 -5.99
CA LEU A 267 16.23 -32.37 -5.67
C LEU A 267 16.60 -32.94 -4.30
N GLU A 268 17.90 -33.00 -3.98
CA GLU A 268 18.39 -33.44 -2.66
C GLU A 268 17.87 -32.56 -1.53
N ASP A 269 17.94 -31.24 -1.67
CA ASP A 269 17.42 -30.28 -0.71
C ASP A 269 15.89 -30.45 -0.51
N VAL A 270 15.14 -30.61 -1.62
CA VAL A 270 13.67 -30.83 -1.56
C VAL A 270 13.34 -32.16 -0.90
N VAL A 271 14.00 -33.26 -1.27
CA VAL A 271 13.76 -34.59 -0.67
C VAL A 271 14.07 -34.56 0.82
N THR A 272 15.16 -33.92 1.22
CA THR A 272 15.55 -33.76 2.63
C THR A 272 14.49 -32.96 3.41
N SER A 273 13.98 -31.88 2.81
CA SER A 273 12.89 -31.07 3.37
C SER A 273 11.61 -31.89 3.61
N VAL A 274 11.19 -32.65 2.59
CA VAL A 274 9.99 -33.48 2.65
C VAL A 274 10.15 -34.61 3.68
N ALA A 275 11.31 -35.27 3.69
CA ALA A 275 11.62 -36.31 4.66
C ALA A 275 11.58 -35.76 6.09
N PHE A 276 12.13 -34.56 6.33
CA PHE A 276 12.04 -33.90 7.62
C PHE A 276 10.59 -33.64 8.03
N LEU A 277 9.76 -33.03 7.17
CA LEU A 277 8.34 -32.77 7.45
C LEU A 277 7.60 -34.06 7.81
N HIS A 278 7.79 -35.11 7.00
CA HIS A 278 7.15 -36.41 7.21
C HIS A 278 7.57 -37.03 8.54
N SER A 279 8.85 -36.92 8.91
CA SER A 279 9.37 -37.41 10.20
C SER A 279 8.74 -36.71 11.42
N ARG A 280 8.22 -35.50 11.21
CA ARG A 280 7.52 -34.70 12.23
C ARG A 280 5.99 -34.82 12.15
N GLY A 281 5.48 -35.70 11.30
CA GLY A 281 4.05 -35.92 11.16
C GLY A 281 3.34 -34.89 10.28
N PHE A 282 4.04 -34.22 9.35
CA PHE A 282 3.40 -33.21 8.47
C PHE A 282 3.60 -33.55 7.00
N LEU A 283 2.57 -33.30 6.19
CA LEU A 283 2.61 -33.27 4.73
C LEU A 283 2.55 -31.82 4.27
N HIS A 284 3.36 -31.41 3.31
CA HIS A 284 3.34 -30.04 2.80
C HIS A 284 2.01 -29.67 2.10
N GLY A 285 1.41 -30.60 1.37
CA GLY A 285 0.09 -30.43 0.72
C GLY A 285 0.05 -29.54 -0.54
N ASP A 286 1.14 -28.87 -0.92
CA ASP A 286 1.20 -28.00 -2.11
C ASP A 286 2.65 -27.91 -2.66
N LEU A 287 3.25 -29.07 -2.96
CA LEU A 287 4.62 -29.13 -3.46
C LEU A 287 4.67 -28.78 -4.97
N LYS A 288 5.25 -27.62 -5.30
CA LYS A 288 5.41 -27.11 -6.66
C LYS A 288 6.65 -26.23 -6.78
N LEU A 289 7.10 -25.96 -8.00
CA LEU A 289 8.34 -25.21 -8.25
C LEU A 289 8.30 -23.77 -7.71
N GLU A 290 7.13 -23.16 -7.61
CA GLU A 290 6.93 -21.85 -7.00
C GLU A 290 7.23 -21.85 -5.50
N ASN A 291 7.03 -22.99 -4.84
CA ASN A 291 7.21 -23.16 -3.39
C ASN A 291 8.60 -23.69 -3.01
N VAL A 292 9.50 -23.80 -4.00
CA VAL A 292 10.93 -24.08 -3.78
C VAL A 292 11.71 -22.82 -4.11
N VAL A 293 12.36 -22.22 -3.12
CA VAL A 293 13.04 -20.94 -3.26
C VAL A 293 14.51 -21.05 -2.89
N ARG A 294 15.36 -20.36 -3.65
CA ARG A 294 16.80 -20.30 -3.40
C ARG A 294 17.12 -19.22 -2.35
N PHE A 295 17.87 -19.62 -1.32
CA PHE A 295 18.36 -18.75 -0.24
C PHE A 295 19.87 -18.65 -0.29
N HIS A 296 20.41 -17.45 -0.13
CA HIS A 296 21.85 -17.18 -0.21
C HIS A 296 22.44 -16.85 1.16
N TYR A 297 23.60 -17.44 1.46
CA TYR A 297 24.40 -17.18 2.65
C TYR A 297 25.84 -16.95 2.23
N GLY A 298 26.16 -15.70 1.87
CA GLY A 298 27.44 -15.35 1.24
C GLY A 298 27.58 -16.00 -0.14
N THR A 299 28.61 -16.82 -0.32
CA THR A 299 28.88 -17.55 -1.57
C THR A 299 28.10 -18.86 -1.71
N PHE A 300 27.47 -19.33 -0.63
CA PHE A 300 26.69 -20.56 -0.61
C PHE A 300 25.21 -20.25 -0.81
N PHE A 301 24.48 -21.20 -1.39
CA PHE A 301 23.02 -21.16 -1.44
C PHE A 301 22.43 -22.54 -1.15
N VAL A 302 21.19 -22.57 -0.71
CA VAL A 302 20.39 -23.77 -0.52
C VAL A 302 19.00 -23.55 -1.07
N TYR A 303 18.34 -24.62 -1.50
CA TYR A 303 16.93 -24.58 -1.83
C TYR A 303 16.11 -24.89 -0.59
N LYS A 304 15.05 -24.11 -0.37
CA LYS A 304 14.15 -24.31 0.75
C LYS A 304 12.71 -24.41 0.31
N LEU A 305 11.94 -25.25 0.99
CA LEU A 305 10.48 -25.24 0.89
C LEU A 305 9.89 -24.07 1.66
N ILE A 306 8.94 -23.40 1.02
CA ILE A 306 8.16 -22.29 1.55
C ILE A 306 6.66 -22.58 1.38
N ASP A 307 5.82 -21.68 1.89
CA ASP A 307 4.36 -21.68 1.67
C ASP A 307 3.62 -22.92 2.22
N PHE A 308 3.50 -22.95 3.54
CA PHE A 308 2.96 -24.08 4.30
C PHE A 308 1.46 -23.99 4.59
N ASP A 309 0.71 -23.15 3.88
CA ASP A 309 -0.73 -22.95 4.16
C ASP A 309 -1.57 -24.23 3.97
N HIS A 310 -1.14 -25.11 3.05
CA HIS A 310 -1.81 -26.38 2.77
C HIS A 310 -1.23 -27.56 3.58
N THR A 311 -0.44 -27.27 4.61
CA THR A 311 0.20 -28.33 5.41
C THR A 311 -0.84 -29.11 6.21
N VAL A 312 -0.76 -30.43 6.15
CA VAL A 312 -1.67 -31.35 6.85
C VAL A 312 -0.89 -32.20 7.86
N GLU A 313 -1.43 -32.37 9.06
CA GLU A 313 -0.88 -33.28 10.07
C GLU A 313 -1.28 -34.74 9.75
N LEU A 314 -0.30 -35.63 9.69
CA LEU A 314 -0.46 -37.05 9.46
C LEU A 314 -1.24 -37.68 10.62
N GLY A 315 -2.45 -38.18 10.32
CA GLY A 315 -3.36 -38.77 11.30
C GLY A 315 -4.62 -37.94 11.55
N TYR A 316 -4.68 -36.70 11.07
CA TYR A 316 -5.90 -35.90 11.04
C TYR A 316 -6.57 -36.04 9.67
N SER A 317 -7.71 -36.74 9.61
CA SER A 317 -8.55 -36.73 8.41
C SER A 317 -9.37 -35.42 8.44
N PRO A 318 -9.25 -34.52 7.46
CA PRO A 318 -10.17 -33.40 7.38
C PRO A 318 -11.55 -34.00 7.15
N VAL A 319 -12.46 -33.79 8.11
CA VAL A 319 -13.87 -34.13 7.93
C VAL A 319 -14.31 -33.39 6.67
N LEU A 320 -14.54 -34.13 5.59
CA LEU A 320 -15.09 -33.58 4.37
C LEU A 320 -16.41 -32.88 4.76
N PRO A 321 -16.65 -31.63 4.33
CA PRO A 321 -17.93 -31.00 4.56
C PRO A 321 -19.02 -31.89 3.97
N THR A 322 -20.00 -32.20 4.81
CA THR A 322 -21.17 -33.04 4.48
C THR A 322 -22.18 -32.27 3.65
#